data_AF-A0A970F070-F1
#
_entry.id   AF-A0A970F070-F1
#
_cell.length_a   1.000
_cell.length_b   1.000
_cell.length_c   1.000
_cell.angle_alpha   90.00
_cell.angle_beta   90.00
_cell.angle_gamma   90.00
#
_symmetry.space_group_name_H-M   'P 1'
#
loop_
_entity.id
_entity.type
_entity.pdbx_description
1 polymer ?
#
loop_
_entity_poly.entity_id
_entity_poly.type
_entity_poly.pdbx_seq_one_letter_code
_entity_poly.pdbx_strand_id
1 'polypeptide(L)'
;MRLRRIDAFEVNYADSATRKELKLKTKGMGEARIYVGHDEEKYDEFFEFDKIEYFFSLKTDLLKYLEDSKTEYFQQSQDYKFDISKYYDENLTNTKNINKEKIMFKFRKTYDKQNRYYLVIEEGRENRKNYNYIRNICLPRVTKLCFVKVQDTTTNKKYIYMKPIFFNDAKIKDEIVIIVDGNNENKVQKTYRKKQNEYRQELLNNMPFCPFTMVTDDRILVACHIKPFSACEEHEKYDI
;
A
#
# COMPACT_ATOMS: atom_id res chain seq x y z
N MET A 1 -3.64 -13.56 23.02
CA MET A 1 -2.36 -13.74 22.32
C MET A 1 -1.50 -12.54 22.59
N ARG A 2 -0.27 -12.75 23.08
CA ARG A 2 0.71 -11.67 23.25
C ARG A 2 1.66 -11.76 22.06
N LEU A 3 1.45 -10.90 21.06
CA LEU A 3 2.15 -10.97 19.79
C LEU A 3 3.38 -10.05 19.81
N ARG A 4 4.54 -10.61 19.46
CA ARG A 4 5.78 -9.88 19.20
C ARG A 4 6.00 -9.80 17.69
N ARG A 5 6.24 -8.60 17.16
CA ARG A 5 6.67 -8.41 15.77
C ARG A 5 8.08 -8.96 15.58
N ILE A 6 8.28 -9.72 14.51
CA ILE A 6 9.59 -10.22 14.06
C ILE A 6 10.08 -9.38 12.90
N ASP A 7 9.25 -9.25 11.85
CA ASP A 7 9.62 -8.56 10.62
C ASP A 7 8.36 -8.02 9.92
N ALA A 8 8.51 -7.09 8.98
CA ALA A 8 7.43 -6.65 8.12
C ALA A 8 7.92 -6.08 6.79
N PHE A 9 7.09 -6.20 5.76
CA PHE A 9 7.28 -5.50 4.50
C PHE A 9 5.94 -5.18 3.82
N GLU A 10 6.00 -4.37 2.76
CA GLU A 10 4.83 -3.96 1.99
C GLU A 10 4.97 -4.38 0.53
N VAL A 11 3.84 -4.70 -0.10
CA VAL A 11 3.76 -4.90 -1.55
C VAL A 11 2.62 -4.08 -2.13
N ASN A 12 2.78 -3.65 -3.37
CA ASN A 12 1.71 -2.99 -4.10
C ASN A 12 0.63 -4.01 -4.49
N TYR A 13 -0.63 -3.67 -4.25
CA TYR A 13 -1.75 -4.47 -4.72
C TYR A 13 -1.93 -4.28 -6.22
N ALA A 14 -1.52 -5.30 -6.97
CA ALA A 14 -1.58 -5.29 -8.42
C ALA A 14 -2.98 -5.64 -8.92
N ASP A 15 -3.32 -5.14 -10.11
CA ASP A 15 -4.58 -5.45 -10.82
C ASP A 15 -4.79 -6.96 -11.06
N SER A 16 -3.72 -7.76 -11.04
CA SER A 16 -3.78 -9.23 -11.13
C SER A 16 -4.48 -9.89 -9.94
N ALA A 17 -4.39 -9.28 -8.74
CA ALA A 17 -4.98 -9.77 -7.51
C ALA A 17 -6.44 -9.33 -7.34
N THR A 18 -6.77 -8.18 -7.92
CA THR A 18 -8.06 -7.50 -7.80
C THR A 18 -9.23 -8.35 -8.33
N ARG A 19 -10.40 -8.21 -7.70
CA ARG A 19 -11.64 -8.78 -8.25
C ARG A 19 -12.03 -8.09 -9.55
N LYS A 20 -12.76 -8.79 -10.42
CA LYS A 20 -13.05 -8.36 -11.79
C LYS A 20 -13.67 -6.96 -11.86
N GLU A 21 -14.59 -6.67 -10.94
CA GLU A 21 -15.40 -5.46 -10.89
C GLU A 21 -14.59 -4.22 -10.48
N LEU A 22 -13.45 -4.39 -9.81
CA LEU A 22 -12.60 -3.29 -9.33
C LEU A 22 -11.33 -3.12 -10.18
N LYS A 23 -11.24 -3.83 -11.31
CA LYS A 23 -10.09 -3.77 -12.21
C LYS A 23 -10.01 -2.46 -12.96
N LEU A 24 -8.79 -2.09 -13.30
CA LEU A 24 -8.49 -1.01 -14.23
C LEU A 24 -8.78 -1.45 -15.68
N LYS A 25 -8.93 -0.49 -16.60
CA LYS A 25 -8.99 -0.74 -18.05
C LYS A 25 -7.64 -1.23 -18.58
N THR A 26 -7.28 -2.46 -18.24
CA THR A 26 -6.08 -3.15 -18.71
C THR A 26 -6.44 -4.48 -19.37
N LYS A 27 -5.49 -5.08 -20.09
CA LYS A 27 -5.66 -6.38 -20.77
C LYS A 27 -5.63 -7.59 -19.79
N GLY A 28 -5.42 -7.37 -18.49
CA GLY A 28 -5.21 -8.44 -17.52
C GLY A 28 -6.50 -9.15 -17.07
N MET A 29 -6.56 -10.47 -17.21
CA MET A 29 -7.74 -11.30 -16.88
C MET A 29 -8.00 -11.44 -15.36
N GLY A 30 -6.99 -11.24 -14.52
CA GLY A 30 -7.10 -11.35 -13.05
C GLY A 30 -6.99 -12.78 -12.57
N GLU A 31 -5.81 -13.14 -12.09
CA GLU A 31 -5.47 -14.50 -11.66
C GLU A 31 -5.75 -14.73 -10.17
N ALA A 32 -6.20 -13.69 -9.45
CA ALA A 32 -6.40 -13.69 -8.00
C ALA A 32 -5.12 -14.02 -7.19
N ARG A 33 -3.95 -13.77 -7.79
CA ARG A 33 -2.63 -13.97 -7.19
C ARG A 33 -2.03 -12.64 -6.75
N ILE A 34 -1.50 -12.59 -5.53
CA ILE A 34 -0.78 -11.40 -5.03
C ILE A 34 0.66 -11.51 -5.51
N TYR A 35 1.09 -10.55 -6.33
CA TYR A 35 2.50 -10.41 -6.70
C TYR A 35 3.30 -9.85 -5.52
N VAL A 36 4.40 -10.52 -5.16
CA VAL A 36 5.26 -10.13 -4.04
C VAL A 36 6.56 -9.50 -4.53
N GLY A 37 7.24 -10.13 -5.49
CA GLY A 37 8.51 -9.65 -6.04
C GLY A 37 9.29 -10.74 -6.79
N HIS A 38 10.62 -10.60 -6.84
CA HIS A 38 11.52 -11.55 -7.52
C HIS A 38 12.56 -12.20 -6.59
N ASP A 39 12.69 -11.74 -5.34
CA ASP A 39 13.69 -12.20 -4.38
C ASP A 39 13.18 -13.41 -3.59
N GLU A 40 13.29 -14.60 -4.17
CA GLU A 40 12.77 -15.84 -3.59
C GLU A 40 13.33 -16.13 -2.20
N GLU A 41 14.64 -16.01 -2.00
CA GLU A 41 15.30 -16.32 -0.72
C GLU A 41 14.76 -15.43 0.39
N LYS A 42 14.68 -14.11 0.16
CA LYS A 42 14.09 -13.16 1.10
C LYS A 42 12.65 -13.50 1.43
N TYR A 43 11.83 -13.82 0.43
CA TYR A 43 10.42 -14.08 0.67
C TYR A 43 10.18 -15.44 1.31
N ASP A 44 10.99 -16.45 1.05
CA ASP A 44 10.92 -17.73 1.75
C ASP A 44 11.36 -17.59 3.21
N GLU A 45 12.41 -16.82 3.49
CA GLU A 45 12.81 -16.48 4.85
C GLU A 45 11.72 -15.70 5.59
N PHE A 46 11.03 -14.79 4.90
CA PHE A 46 9.89 -14.10 5.50
C PHE A 46 8.67 -15.00 5.65
N PHE A 47 8.26 -15.78 4.66
CA PHE A 47 7.00 -16.49 4.74
C PHE A 47 7.09 -17.78 5.55
N GLU A 48 8.24 -18.47 5.57
CA GLU A 48 8.46 -19.75 6.28
C GLU A 48 7.18 -20.61 6.33
N PHE A 49 6.54 -20.90 5.19
CA PHE A 49 5.16 -21.41 5.15
C PHE A 49 4.93 -22.64 6.05
N ASP A 50 5.93 -23.51 6.19
CA ASP A 50 5.86 -24.70 7.05
C ASP A 50 5.83 -24.39 8.55
N LYS A 51 6.24 -23.17 8.96
CA LYS A 51 6.30 -22.72 10.35
C LYS A 51 5.25 -21.66 10.69
N ILE A 52 4.52 -21.14 9.70
CA ILE A 52 3.42 -20.19 9.89
C ILE A 52 2.11 -20.96 10.05
N GLU A 53 1.41 -20.70 11.15
CA GLU A 53 0.12 -21.36 11.42
C GLU A 53 -0.96 -20.90 10.43
N TYR A 54 -1.06 -19.58 10.23
CA TYR A 54 -1.97 -18.94 9.30
C TYR A 54 -1.64 -17.45 9.11
N PHE A 55 -2.24 -16.87 8.07
CA PHE A 55 -2.38 -15.44 7.88
C PHE A 55 -3.66 -14.94 8.53
N PHE A 56 -3.67 -13.69 8.98
CA PHE A 56 -4.90 -13.07 9.46
C PHE A 56 -4.99 -11.57 9.17
N SER A 57 -6.21 -11.08 9.04
CA SER A 57 -6.55 -9.66 9.00
C SER A 57 -7.54 -9.34 10.11
N LEU A 58 -7.59 -8.08 10.55
CA LEU A 58 -8.61 -7.62 11.49
C LEU A 58 -9.75 -6.95 10.74
N LYS A 59 -10.98 -7.21 11.16
CA LYS A 59 -12.18 -6.57 10.64
C LYS A 59 -12.08 -5.04 10.75
N THR A 60 -11.58 -4.54 11.87
CA THR A 60 -11.33 -3.10 12.10
C THR A 60 -10.42 -2.48 11.04
N ASP A 61 -9.39 -3.17 10.57
CA ASP A 61 -8.52 -2.67 9.51
C ASP A 61 -9.19 -2.66 8.14
N LEU A 62 -10.04 -3.65 7.84
CA LEU A 62 -10.80 -3.68 6.59
C LEU A 62 -11.83 -2.54 6.54
N LEU A 63 -12.49 -2.26 7.67
CA LEU A 63 -13.40 -1.12 7.79
C LEU A 63 -12.66 0.21 7.64
N LYS A 64 -11.48 0.33 8.28
CA LYS A 64 -10.64 1.52 8.13
C LYS A 64 -10.21 1.74 6.67
N TYR A 65 -9.77 0.68 5.99
CA TYR A 65 -9.43 0.76 4.58
C TYR A 65 -10.59 1.27 3.72
N LEU A 66 -11.81 0.79 3.95
CA LEU A 66 -13.00 1.27 3.23
C LEU A 66 -13.25 2.76 3.49
N GLU A 67 -13.14 3.21 4.74
CA GLU A 67 -13.28 4.64 5.05
C GLU A 67 -12.20 5.48 4.35
N ASP A 68 -10.93 5.07 4.45
CA ASP A 68 -9.80 5.78 3.86
C ASP A 68 -9.92 5.86 2.33
N SER A 69 -10.42 4.79 1.69
CA SER A 69 -10.59 4.68 0.24
C SER A 69 -11.94 5.20 -0.29
N LYS A 70 -12.86 5.63 0.59
CA LYS A 70 -14.22 6.06 0.21
C LYS A 70 -14.21 7.10 -0.90
N THR A 71 -13.36 8.12 -0.80
CA THR A 71 -13.24 9.16 -1.84
C THR A 71 -12.91 8.55 -3.20
N GLU A 72 -11.99 7.58 -3.28
CA GLU A 72 -11.60 6.95 -4.54
C GLU A 72 -12.74 6.10 -5.15
N TYR A 73 -13.60 5.50 -4.32
CA TYR A 73 -14.79 4.79 -4.82
C TYR A 73 -15.75 5.72 -5.58
N PHE A 74 -15.94 6.95 -5.10
CA PHE A 74 -16.91 7.89 -5.66
C PHE A 74 -16.30 8.90 -6.65
N GLN A 75 -15.07 9.33 -6.41
CA GLN A 75 -14.30 10.29 -7.20
C GLN A 75 -13.11 9.59 -7.86
N GLN A 76 -13.40 8.48 -8.53
CA GLN A 76 -12.45 7.57 -9.18
C GLN A 76 -11.30 8.30 -9.90
N SER A 77 -10.13 8.39 -9.25
CA SER A 77 -8.96 9.06 -9.82
C SER A 77 -8.24 8.20 -10.87
N GLN A 78 -8.53 6.89 -10.89
CA GLN A 78 -7.99 5.92 -11.83
C GLN A 78 -9.01 5.50 -12.89
N ASP A 79 -8.50 5.02 -14.04
CA ASP A 79 -9.34 4.52 -15.14
C ASP A 79 -9.82 3.09 -14.88
N TYR A 80 -10.82 2.96 -13.99
CA TYR A 80 -11.49 1.69 -13.71
C TYR A 80 -12.32 1.20 -14.92
N LYS A 81 -12.42 -0.12 -15.05
CA LYS A 81 -13.22 -0.76 -16.11
C LYS A 81 -14.71 -0.61 -15.88
N PHE A 82 -15.13 -0.60 -14.62
CA PHE A 82 -16.50 -0.46 -14.20
C PHE A 82 -16.60 0.72 -13.23
N ASP A 83 -17.80 1.27 -13.10
CA ASP A 83 -18.10 2.24 -12.05
C ASP A 83 -18.05 1.55 -10.68
N ILE A 84 -16.94 1.74 -9.97
CA ILE A 84 -16.70 1.03 -8.71
C ILE A 84 -17.54 1.55 -7.55
N SER A 85 -18.11 2.76 -7.66
CA SER A 85 -18.94 3.39 -6.62
C SER A 85 -20.10 2.49 -6.19
N LYS A 86 -20.66 1.73 -7.13
CA LYS A 86 -21.79 0.80 -6.95
C LYS A 86 -21.51 -0.32 -5.96
N TYR A 87 -20.24 -0.60 -5.65
CA TYR A 87 -19.84 -1.70 -4.78
C TYR A 87 -19.49 -1.26 -3.37
N TYR A 88 -19.41 0.05 -3.09
CA TYR A 88 -18.96 0.55 -1.79
C TYR A 88 -19.89 0.11 -0.64
N ASP A 89 -21.18 0.37 -0.77
CA ASP A 89 -22.16 0.09 0.31
C ASP A 89 -22.32 -1.41 0.56
N GLU A 90 -22.31 -2.22 -0.50
CA GLU A 90 -22.34 -3.68 -0.40
C GLU A 90 -21.10 -4.19 0.33
N ASN A 91 -19.91 -3.74 -0.07
CA ASN A 91 -18.65 -4.11 0.55
C ASN A 91 -18.58 -3.69 2.02
N LEU A 92 -19.04 -2.48 2.34
CA LEU A 92 -19.11 -1.97 3.71
C LEU A 92 -20.05 -2.79 4.58
N THR A 93 -21.24 -3.12 4.06
CA THR A 93 -22.22 -3.96 4.75
C THR A 93 -21.67 -5.37 4.98
N ASN A 94 -21.10 -5.97 3.94
CA ASN A 94 -20.47 -7.29 4.01
C ASN A 94 -19.33 -7.32 5.05
N THR A 95 -18.51 -6.26 5.12
CA THR A 95 -17.41 -6.15 6.08
C THR A 95 -17.92 -5.92 7.51
N LYS A 96 -18.97 -5.12 7.70
CA LYS A 96 -19.64 -4.94 9.00
C LYS A 96 -20.27 -6.24 9.52
N ASN A 97 -20.77 -7.08 8.63
CA ASN A 97 -21.42 -8.36 8.96
C ASN A 97 -20.43 -9.51 9.22
N ILE A 98 -19.11 -9.26 9.21
CA ILE A 98 -18.13 -10.25 9.63
C ILE A 98 -18.28 -10.51 11.14
N ASN A 99 -18.60 -11.74 11.51
CA ASN A 99 -18.87 -12.14 12.90
C ASN A 99 -17.61 -12.21 13.79
N LYS A 100 -16.43 -12.39 13.19
CA LYS A 100 -15.16 -12.54 13.90
C LYS A 100 -14.29 -11.30 13.69
N GLU A 101 -13.69 -10.80 14.76
CA GLU A 101 -12.73 -9.68 14.63
C GLU A 101 -11.47 -10.12 13.87
N LYS A 102 -10.99 -11.34 14.11
CA LYS A 102 -9.86 -11.94 13.41
C LYS A 102 -10.35 -12.84 12.27
N ILE A 103 -9.95 -12.51 11.05
CA ILE A 103 -10.25 -13.24 9.82
C ILE A 103 -9.01 -14.05 9.46
N MET A 104 -9.11 -15.37 9.42
CA MET A 104 -7.95 -16.27 9.23
C MET A 104 -8.00 -16.97 7.88
N PHE A 105 -6.85 -17.08 7.23
CA PHE A 105 -6.70 -17.73 5.93
C PHE A 105 -5.26 -18.21 5.72
N LYS A 106 -5.03 -19.04 4.70
CA LYS A 106 -3.69 -19.54 4.34
C LYS A 106 -3.38 -19.28 2.88
N PHE A 107 -2.13 -18.92 2.62
CA PHE A 107 -1.57 -18.83 1.27
C PHE A 107 -0.55 -19.92 1.06
N ARG A 108 -0.37 -20.30 -0.20
CA ARG A 108 0.81 -20.99 -0.69
C ARG A 108 1.56 -20.11 -1.68
N LYS A 109 2.86 -20.34 -1.82
CA LYS A 109 3.65 -19.72 -2.88
C LYS A 109 3.42 -20.38 -4.24
N THR A 110 3.63 -19.60 -5.30
CA THR A 110 3.73 -20.09 -6.68
C THR A 110 4.62 -19.15 -7.47
N TYR A 111 5.13 -19.65 -8.59
CA TYR A 111 5.88 -18.86 -9.55
C TYR A 111 5.17 -18.83 -10.89
N ASP A 112 5.59 -17.89 -11.73
CA ASP A 112 5.29 -17.92 -13.16
C ASP A 112 6.55 -18.26 -13.96
N LYS A 113 6.48 -18.15 -15.29
CA LYS A 113 7.61 -18.43 -16.18
C LYS A 113 8.80 -17.46 -16.02
N GLN A 114 8.62 -16.35 -15.30
CA GLN A 114 9.64 -15.33 -15.05
C GLN A 114 10.18 -15.43 -13.61
N ASN A 115 9.87 -16.51 -12.88
CA ASN A 115 10.23 -16.70 -11.47
C ASN A 115 9.75 -15.57 -10.54
N ARG A 116 8.62 -14.93 -10.89
CA ARG A 116 7.97 -13.94 -10.02
C ARG A 116 7.30 -14.66 -8.86
N TYR A 117 7.53 -14.19 -7.65
CA TYR A 117 6.98 -14.73 -6.42
C TYR A 117 5.53 -14.28 -6.24
N TYR A 118 4.61 -15.23 -6.14
CA TYR A 118 3.20 -14.96 -5.92
C TYR A 118 2.64 -15.70 -4.71
N LEU A 119 1.67 -15.08 -4.03
CA LEU A 119 0.79 -15.75 -3.07
C LEU A 119 -0.52 -16.13 -3.74
N VAL A 120 -0.94 -17.37 -3.53
CA VAL A 120 -2.25 -17.89 -3.96
C VAL A 120 -2.96 -18.48 -2.77
N ILE A 121 -4.24 -18.17 -2.62
CA ILE A 121 -5.04 -18.67 -1.51
C ILE A 121 -5.03 -20.22 -1.53
N GLU A 122 -4.81 -20.83 -0.38
CA GLU A 122 -4.96 -22.28 -0.26
C GLU A 122 -6.41 -22.69 -0.52
N GLU A 123 -6.59 -23.93 -0.94
CA GLU A 123 -7.93 -24.48 -1.12
C GLU A 123 -8.71 -24.52 0.21
N GLY A 124 -10.03 -24.54 0.09
CA GLY A 124 -10.93 -24.51 1.23
C GLY A 124 -11.95 -23.37 1.13
N ARG A 125 -13.21 -23.70 1.37
CA ARG A 125 -14.33 -22.76 1.31
C ARG A 125 -14.13 -21.58 2.26
N GLU A 126 -13.66 -21.85 3.48
CA GLU A 126 -13.44 -20.82 4.50
C GLU A 126 -12.24 -19.92 4.14
N ASN A 127 -11.11 -20.48 3.68
CA ASN A 127 -9.95 -19.71 3.21
C ASN A 127 -10.35 -18.73 2.10
N ARG A 128 -11.06 -19.21 1.07
CA ARG A 128 -11.53 -18.37 -0.05
C ARG A 128 -12.51 -17.30 0.42
N LYS A 129 -13.49 -17.67 1.25
CA LYS A 129 -14.46 -16.73 1.82
C LYS A 129 -13.76 -15.62 2.61
N ASN A 130 -12.82 -15.98 3.47
CA ASN A 130 -12.11 -15.04 4.33
C ASN A 130 -11.20 -14.10 3.53
N TYR A 131 -10.45 -14.62 2.57
CA TYR A 131 -9.63 -13.78 1.69
C TYR A 131 -10.46 -12.89 0.75
N ASN A 132 -11.66 -13.34 0.35
CA ASN A 132 -12.56 -12.52 -0.46
C ASN A 132 -12.98 -11.22 0.25
N TYR A 133 -13.04 -11.17 1.59
CA TYR A 133 -13.27 -9.89 2.28
C TYR A 133 -12.19 -8.85 1.96
N ILE A 134 -10.93 -9.25 1.87
CA ILE A 134 -9.83 -8.35 1.47
C ILE A 134 -9.89 -8.05 -0.03
N ARG A 135 -10.03 -9.10 -0.86
CA ARG A 135 -10.06 -8.96 -2.33
C ARG A 135 -11.22 -8.09 -2.82
N ASN A 136 -12.32 -8.08 -2.08
CA ASN A 136 -13.51 -7.33 -2.44
C ASN A 136 -13.41 -5.84 -2.17
N ILE A 137 -12.45 -5.40 -1.35
CA ILE A 137 -12.28 -3.98 -1.01
C ILE A 137 -11.01 -3.39 -1.62
N CYS A 138 -9.94 -4.18 -1.79
CA CYS A 138 -8.66 -3.64 -2.22
C CYS A 138 -8.69 -3.13 -3.67
N LEU A 139 -8.35 -1.86 -3.85
CA LEU A 139 -8.24 -1.18 -5.14
C LEU A 139 -6.80 -1.27 -5.69
N PRO A 140 -6.61 -1.58 -6.99
CA PRO A 140 -5.29 -1.69 -7.59
C PRO A 140 -4.55 -0.35 -7.58
N ARG A 141 -3.21 -0.40 -7.51
CA ARG A 141 -2.26 0.74 -7.52
C ARG A 141 -2.34 1.73 -6.36
N VAL A 142 -3.47 1.83 -5.66
CA VAL A 142 -3.70 2.71 -4.50
C VAL A 142 -3.85 1.91 -3.19
N THR A 143 -3.50 0.63 -3.20
CA THR A 143 -3.46 -0.23 -2.02
C THR A 143 -2.10 -0.85 -1.83
N LYS A 144 -1.52 -0.73 -0.64
CA LYS A 144 -0.41 -1.57 -0.19
C LYS A 144 -0.94 -2.68 0.68
N LEU A 145 -0.45 -3.89 0.49
CA LEU A 145 -0.61 -4.97 1.45
C LEU A 145 0.62 -4.98 2.34
N CYS A 146 0.43 -4.66 3.61
CA CYS A 146 1.44 -4.80 4.65
C CYS A 146 1.37 -6.21 5.22
N PHE A 147 2.50 -6.91 5.22
CA PHE A 147 2.69 -8.20 5.86
C PHE A 147 3.57 -8.02 7.08
N VAL A 148 3.10 -8.46 8.25
CA VAL A 148 3.84 -8.40 9.51
C VAL A 148 3.96 -9.82 10.05
N LYS A 149 5.19 -10.36 10.09
CA LYS A 149 5.47 -11.62 10.77
C LYS A 149 5.42 -11.36 12.26
N VAL A 150 4.59 -12.11 12.97
CA VAL A 150 4.42 -12.03 14.42
C VAL A 150 4.56 -13.40 15.06
N GLN A 151 4.98 -13.41 16.32
CA GLN A 151 5.08 -14.62 17.13
C GLN A 151 4.32 -14.43 18.43
N ASP A 152 3.49 -15.41 18.78
CA ASP A 152 2.85 -15.45 20.08
C ASP A 152 3.88 -15.87 21.14
N THR A 153 4.12 -15.00 22.12
CA THR A 153 5.16 -15.22 23.14
C THR A 153 4.80 -16.30 24.16
N THR A 154 3.54 -16.75 24.19
CA THR A 154 3.07 -17.79 25.10
C THR A 154 3.18 -19.17 24.47
N THR A 155 2.83 -19.28 23.19
CA THR A 155 2.80 -20.56 22.46
C THR A 155 4.00 -20.76 21.53
N ASN A 156 4.83 -19.74 21.35
CA ASN A 156 5.93 -19.67 20.40
C ASN A 156 5.53 -19.82 18.91
N LYS A 157 4.22 -19.93 18.62
CA LYS A 157 3.65 -20.06 17.27
C LYS A 157 3.78 -18.76 16.48
N LYS A 158 4.04 -18.89 15.19
CA LYS A 158 4.20 -17.76 14.27
C LYS A 158 2.97 -17.58 13.38
N TYR A 159 2.66 -16.33 13.06
CA TYR A 159 1.53 -15.91 12.23
C TYR A 159 1.96 -14.77 11.32
N ILE A 160 1.19 -14.53 10.27
CA ILE A 160 1.37 -13.35 9.43
C ILE A 160 0.12 -12.48 9.51
N TYR A 161 0.27 -11.28 10.05
CA TYR A 161 -0.78 -10.28 9.99
C TYR A 161 -0.70 -9.56 8.64
N MET A 162 -1.82 -9.55 7.91
CA MET A 162 -1.95 -8.90 6.60
C MET A 162 -2.93 -7.74 6.71
N LYS A 163 -2.48 -6.54 6.36
CA LYS A 163 -3.26 -5.30 6.43
C LYS A 163 -3.27 -4.58 5.09
N PRO A 164 -4.45 -4.33 4.47
CA PRO A 164 -4.54 -3.41 3.36
C PRO A 164 -4.45 -1.96 3.86
N ILE A 165 -3.67 -1.15 3.17
CA ILE A 165 -3.50 0.28 3.44
C ILE A 165 -3.82 1.02 2.17
N PHE A 166 -4.82 1.91 2.23
CA PHE A 166 -5.11 2.82 1.14
C PHE A 166 -4.07 3.94 1.16
N PHE A 167 -3.44 4.19 0.01
CA PHE A 167 -2.50 5.29 -0.16
C PHE A 167 -2.86 5.99 -1.46
N ASN A 168 -3.20 7.27 -1.35
CA ASN A 168 -3.52 8.08 -2.51
C ASN A 168 -2.53 9.23 -2.60
N ASP A 169 -1.52 9.07 -3.47
CA ASP A 169 -0.57 10.14 -3.80
C ASP A 169 -1.29 11.38 -4.38
N ALA A 170 -2.51 11.23 -4.92
CA ALA A 170 -3.28 12.34 -5.47
C ALA A 170 -3.83 13.28 -4.39
N LYS A 171 -4.16 12.79 -3.17
CA LYS A 171 -4.59 13.68 -2.08
C LYS A 171 -3.49 14.65 -1.66
N ILE A 172 -2.23 14.24 -1.73
CA ILE A 172 -1.09 15.15 -1.50
C ILE A 172 -1.09 16.25 -2.57
N LYS A 173 -1.43 15.94 -3.83
CA LYS A 173 -1.50 16.95 -4.90
C LYS A 173 -2.70 17.89 -4.74
N ASP A 174 -3.87 17.38 -4.36
CA ASP A 174 -5.08 18.19 -4.22
C ASP A 174 -5.09 19.04 -2.95
N GLU A 175 -4.56 18.56 -1.81
CA GLU A 175 -4.37 19.38 -0.61
C GLU A 175 -3.35 20.52 -0.84
N ILE A 176 -2.32 20.28 -1.66
CA ILE A 176 -1.40 21.34 -2.09
C ILE A 176 -2.09 22.37 -2.98
N VAL A 177 -3.07 21.98 -3.80
CA VAL A 177 -3.83 22.91 -4.66
C VAL A 177 -4.81 23.75 -3.84
N ILE A 178 -5.52 23.16 -2.86
CA ILE A 178 -6.53 23.86 -2.05
C ILE A 178 -5.89 24.94 -1.14
N ILE A 179 -4.64 24.76 -0.69
CA ILE A 179 -3.92 25.77 0.12
C ILE A 179 -3.48 26.97 -0.73
N VAL A 180 -3.40 26.84 -2.06
CA VAL A 180 -2.88 27.87 -2.97
C VAL A 180 -4.00 28.76 -3.55
N ASP A 181 -5.26 28.31 -3.54
CA ASP A 181 -6.39 29.07 -4.09
C ASP A 181 -7.06 30.01 -3.07
N GLY A 182 -6.24 30.88 -2.49
CA GLY A 182 -6.66 32.12 -1.83
C GLY A 182 -6.06 33.32 -2.55
N ASN A 183 -6.73 33.79 -3.60
CA ASN A 183 -6.40 34.95 -4.45
C ASN A 183 -5.23 34.76 -5.45
N ASN A 184 -5.58 34.44 -6.71
CA ASN A 184 -5.45 35.35 -7.85
C ASN A 184 -5.66 34.57 -9.15
N GLU A 185 -6.58 35.03 -9.98
CA GLU A 185 -6.68 34.64 -11.38
C GLU A 185 -5.40 35.05 -12.11
N ASN A 186 -4.48 34.11 -12.35
CA ASN A 186 -3.48 34.22 -13.41
C ASN A 186 -2.89 32.84 -13.73
N LYS A 187 -2.84 32.53 -15.04
CA LYS A 187 -2.34 31.29 -15.63
C LYS A 187 -1.01 30.83 -15.01
N VAL A 188 -1.03 29.77 -14.20
CA VAL A 188 0.20 29.16 -13.66
C VAL A 188 0.84 28.29 -14.73
N GLN A 189 1.83 28.85 -15.43
CA GLN A 189 2.89 28.03 -16.04
C GLN A 189 3.62 27.29 -14.90
N LYS A 190 3.48 25.97 -14.83
CA LYS A 190 4.26 25.13 -13.90
C LYS A 190 5.74 25.20 -14.30
N THR A 191 6.50 26.07 -13.63
CA THR A 191 7.95 26.10 -13.75
C THR A 191 8.54 24.94 -12.94
N TYR A 192 8.86 23.85 -13.63
CA TYR A 192 9.69 22.80 -13.06
C TYR A 192 11.04 23.39 -12.66
N ARG A 193 11.39 23.32 -11.37
CA ARG A 193 12.73 23.73 -10.90
C ARG A 193 13.75 22.73 -11.45
N LYS A 194 14.70 23.23 -12.24
CA LYS A 194 15.80 22.42 -12.81
C LYS A 194 16.51 21.68 -11.65
N LYS A 195 16.97 20.44 -11.88
CA LYS A 195 17.80 19.65 -10.92
C LYS A 195 17.18 19.26 -9.57
N GLN A 196 15.88 19.40 -9.36
CA GLN A 196 15.24 19.03 -8.09
C GLN A 196 15.44 17.55 -7.70
N ASN A 197 15.44 16.65 -8.69
CA ASN A 197 15.67 15.22 -8.45
C ASN A 197 17.12 14.93 -8.03
N GLU A 198 18.09 15.60 -8.65
CA GLU A 198 19.52 15.44 -8.34
C GLU A 198 19.80 15.89 -6.90
N TYR A 199 19.35 17.10 -6.54
CA TYR A 199 19.46 17.64 -5.19
C TYR A 199 18.84 16.72 -4.14
N ARG A 200 17.65 16.16 -4.41
CA ARG A 200 17.00 15.23 -3.49
C ARG A 200 17.83 13.97 -3.26
N GLN A 201 18.36 13.37 -4.33
CA GLN A 201 19.15 12.14 -4.22
C GLN A 201 20.42 12.39 -3.42
N GLU A 202 21.11 13.49 -3.70
CA GLU A 202 22.39 13.81 -3.07
C GLU A 202 22.21 14.26 -1.61
N LEU A 203 21.10 14.92 -1.27
CA LEU A 203 20.73 15.22 0.12
C LEU A 203 20.40 13.95 0.91
N LEU A 204 19.65 12.99 0.33
CA LEU A 204 19.34 11.72 0.99
C LEU A 204 20.60 10.85 1.20
N ASN A 205 21.58 10.94 0.30
CA ASN A 205 22.87 10.27 0.48
C ASN A 205 23.67 10.84 1.66
N ASN A 206 23.62 12.16 1.88
CA ASN A 206 24.30 12.81 3.00
C ASN A 206 23.52 12.70 4.32
N MET A 207 22.18 12.81 4.27
CA MET A 207 21.28 12.71 5.42
C MET A 207 20.16 11.69 5.15
N PRO A 208 20.39 10.39 5.44
CA PRO A 208 19.45 9.31 5.13
C PRO A 208 18.30 9.18 6.13
N PHE A 209 18.08 10.17 7.00
CA PHE A 209 17.01 10.17 7.99
C PHE A 209 16.55 11.57 8.35
N CYS A 210 15.31 11.67 8.84
CA CYS A 210 14.78 12.91 9.41
C CYS A 210 15.47 13.20 10.76
N PRO A 211 16.13 14.36 10.96
CA PRO A 211 16.83 14.65 12.21
C PRO A 211 15.92 14.83 13.42
N PHE A 212 14.60 15.02 13.21
CA PHE A 212 13.63 15.18 14.30
C PHE A 212 12.96 13.86 14.70
N THR A 213 12.59 13.04 13.71
CA THR A 213 11.77 11.83 13.94
C THR A 213 12.55 10.53 13.74
N MET A 214 13.79 10.60 13.25
CA MET A 214 14.66 9.46 12.91
C MET A 214 14.06 8.50 11.87
N VAL A 215 13.03 8.95 11.15
CA VAL A 215 12.43 8.22 10.03
C VAL A 215 13.46 8.11 8.90
N THR A 216 13.63 6.91 8.37
CA THR A 216 14.57 6.58 7.27
C THR A 216 13.87 6.20 5.97
N ASP A 217 12.54 6.24 5.92
CA ASP A 217 11.79 5.87 4.72
C ASP A 217 11.79 7.03 3.73
N ASP A 218 12.63 6.93 2.70
CA ASP A 218 12.78 7.93 1.63
C ASP A 218 11.47 8.34 0.96
N ARG A 219 10.44 7.51 1.01
CA ARG A 219 9.13 7.80 0.40
C ARG A 219 8.38 8.89 1.16
N ILE A 220 8.67 9.06 2.45
CA ILE A 220 8.04 10.06 3.32
C ILE A 220 9.00 11.18 3.71
N LEU A 221 10.30 11.03 3.44
CA LEU A 221 11.27 12.10 3.60
C LEU A 221 11.10 13.16 2.51
N VAL A 222 11.09 14.43 2.91
CA VAL A 222 11.02 15.58 2.00
C VAL A 222 12.37 16.28 1.99
N ALA A 223 12.91 16.51 0.80
CA ALA A 223 14.12 17.32 0.64
C ALA A 223 13.72 18.79 0.73
N CYS A 224 14.23 19.50 1.73
CA CYS A 224 13.99 20.92 1.94
C CYS A 224 15.32 21.71 1.93
N HIS A 225 15.24 22.98 1.55
CA HIS A 225 16.34 23.93 1.73
C HIS A 225 16.22 24.56 3.12
N ILE A 226 17.35 24.77 3.79
CA ILE A 226 17.40 25.51 5.06
C ILE A 226 17.08 26.99 4.80
N LYS A 227 17.76 27.58 3.80
CA LYS A 227 17.45 28.92 3.29
C LYS A 227 16.35 28.80 2.23
N PRO A 228 15.25 29.58 2.27
CA PRO A 228 14.20 29.50 1.26
C PRO A 228 14.76 29.68 -0.15
N PHE A 229 14.40 28.79 -1.09
CA PHE A 229 14.94 28.77 -2.46
C PHE A 229 14.86 30.13 -3.20
N SER A 230 13.82 30.92 -2.93
CA SER A 230 13.62 32.26 -3.50
C SER A 230 14.62 33.31 -3.01
N ALA A 231 15.28 33.05 -1.88
CA ALA A 231 16.30 33.88 -1.26
C ALA A 231 17.72 33.30 -1.45
N CYS A 232 17.85 32.15 -2.12
CA CYS A 232 19.14 31.53 -2.41
C CYS A 232 19.81 32.18 -3.63
N GLU A 233 21.11 32.44 -3.50
CA GLU A 233 22.01 32.68 -4.61
C GLU A 233 22.20 31.40 -5.43
N GLU A 234 22.66 31.51 -6.69
CA GLU A 234 22.78 30.35 -7.59
C GLU A 234 23.62 29.19 -7.03
N HIS A 235 24.69 29.51 -6.28
CA HIS A 235 25.55 28.49 -5.65
C HIS A 235 24.90 27.82 -4.43
N GLU A 236 23.96 28.49 -3.75
CA GLU A 236 23.26 27.97 -2.56
C GLU A 236 22.04 27.12 -2.92
N LYS A 237 21.52 27.22 -4.16
CA LYS A 237 20.26 26.56 -4.57
C LYS A 237 20.32 25.05 -4.59
N TYR A 238 21.51 24.47 -4.69
CA TYR A 238 21.73 23.03 -4.73
C TYR A 238 22.94 22.63 -3.89
N ASP A 239 23.28 23.46 -2.90
CA ASP A 239 24.28 23.18 -1.89
C ASP A 239 23.71 22.18 -0.87
N ILE A 240 24.53 21.24 -0.41
CA ILE A 240 24.10 20.06 0.37
C ILE A 240 24.78 20.02 1.72
#